data_AF-A0A849A9C5-F1
#
_entry.id   AF-A0A849A9C5-F1
#
_cell.length_a   1.000
_cell.length_b   1.000
_cell.length_c   1.000
_cell.angle_alpha   90.00
_cell.angle_beta   90.00
_cell.angle_gamma   90.00
#
_symmetry.space_group_name_H-M   'P 1'
#
loop_
_entity.id
_entity.type
_entity.pdbx_description
1 polymer ?
#
loop_
_entity_poly.entity_id
_entity_poly.type
_entity_poly.pdbx_seq_one_letter_code
_entity_poly.pdbx_strand_id
1 'polypeptide(L)'
;MAADAGVGTATPARLPRVFIAGDACHTHSAKAGQGMNVSMQDGFNLGWKLGYVLTGRSPERLLHTYSAERQVIAQNLIDFDKQWSALMAKNPEDADDPTELGRFYVQTLEFLFGFMTEYQPSMLTGSKEHQQLAAGFTVGKRFTSAPVVRVADGNPVQLGHHQRADGRWRIYVFADAVPGGVAGAGAGSGAGADSAAAALAEWLATDPASPVRRHTPADADLDAVFDVKVVYPAGYDEVDIAAVPELFLPRVGPFGLIDYEKVYAVAAEHDIRELRGIDPAGTIVVVRPDQYVAQVLPLTARTELTEFFDQNLLPQNDSRPAPASPAAGAPSPV
;
A
#
# COMPACT_ATOMS: atom_id res chain seq x y z
N MET A 1 -21.15 -20.22 -12.93
CA MET A 1 -21.63 -21.44 -12.24
C MET A 1 -20.57 -22.53 -12.45
N ALA A 2 -19.76 -22.80 -11.43
CA ALA A 2 -18.97 -24.02 -11.35
C ALA A 2 -19.64 -24.88 -10.28
N ALA A 3 -20.08 -26.08 -10.65
CA ALA A 3 -20.74 -27.01 -9.73
C ALA A 3 -19.71 -27.56 -8.74
N ASP A 4 -20.03 -27.45 -7.46
CA ASP A 4 -19.29 -28.10 -6.38
C ASP A 4 -19.86 -29.50 -6.15
N ALA A 5 -19.00 -30.50 -6.11
CA ALA A 5 -19.34 -31.87 -5.78
C ALA A 5 -18.21 -32.49 -4.95
N GLY A 6 -18.48 -32.58 -3.64
CA GLY A 6 -18.05 -33.70 -2.81
C GLY A 6 -16.60 -33.69 -2.30
N VAL A 7 -16.50 -33.91 -0.98
CA VAL A 7 -15.29 -34.17 -0.21
C VAL A 7 -14.36 -35.15 -0.95
N GLY A 8 -13.27 -34.63 -1.51
CA GLY A 8 -12.24 -35.39 -2.20
C GLY A 8 -10.91 -34.65 -2.09
N THR A 9 -9.83 -35.39 -1.84
CA THR A 9 -8.44 -34.91 -1.79
C THR A 9 -8.18 -33.82 -2.82
N ALA A 10 -7.86 -32.61 -2.36
CA ALA A 10 -7.77 -31.41 -3.19
C ALA A 10 -6.80 -31.65 -4.36
N THR A 11 -7.36 -31.80 -5.56
CA THR A 11 -6.58 -31.74 -6.79
C THR A 11 -5.93 -30.35 -6.81
N PRO A 12 -4.62 -30.19 -7.07
CA PRO A 12 -4.03 -28.86 -7.15
C PRO A 12 -4.85 -28.02 -8.13
N ALA A 13 -5.40 -26.91 -7.63
CA ALA A 13 -6.33 -26.10 -8.38
C ALA A 13 -5.71 -25.71 -9.73
N ARG A 14 -6.44 -25.98 -10.83
CA ARG A 14 -5.95 -25.67 -12.16
C ARG A 14 -5.69 -24.17 -12.28
N LEU A 15 -4.49 -23.81 -12.70
CA LEU A 15 -4.08 -22.41 -12.85
C LEU A 15 -4.88 -21.70 -13.96
N PRO A 16 -5.29 -20.44 -13.75
CA PRO A 16 -6.06 -19.68 -14.72
C PRO A 16 -5.17 -19.22 -15.87
N ARG A 17 -5.70 -19.30 -17.10
CA ARG A 17 -4.99 -18.89 -18.33
C ARG A 17 -5.80 -17.92 -19.19
N VAL A 18 -7.11 -17.86 -18.98
CA VAL A 18 -8.04 -16.97 -19.69
C VAL A 18 -8.80 -16.19 -18.64
N PHE A 19 -8.85 -14.87 -18.81
CA PHE A 19 -9.49 -13.94 -17.89
C PHE A 19 -10.52 -13.12 -18.66
N ILE A 20 -11.60 -12.75 -17.98
CA ILE A 20 -12.63 -11.82 -18.45
C ILE A 20 -12.69 -10.66 -17.47
N ALA A 21 -12.86 -9.44 -17.96
CA ALA A 21 -12.87 -8.19 -17.18
C ALA A 21 -13.93 -7.24 -17.73
N GLY A 22 -14.45 -6.36 -16.87
CA GLY A 22 -15.47 -5.37 -17.20
C GLY A 22 -16.79 -5.99 -17.68
N ASP A 23 -17.43 -5.34 -18.65
CA ASP A 23 -18.75 -5.74 -19.17
C ASP A 23 -18.83 -7.21 -19.65
N ALA A 24 -17.69 -7.84 -19.96
CA ALA A 24 -17.63 -9.25 -20.32
C ALA A 24 -17.92 -10.21 -19.14
N CYS A 25 -17.78 -9.76 -17.89
CA CYS A 25 -17.98 -10.59 -16.70
C CYS A 25 -19.05 -10.06 -15.74
N HIS A 26 -19.43 -8.79 -15.83
CA HIS A 26 -20.55 -8.23 -15.08
C HIS A 26 -21.22 -7.10 -15.86
N THR A 27 -22.55 -7.04 -15.78
CA THR A 27 -23.35 -5.95 -16.37
C THR A 27 -24.31 -5.45 -15.31
N HIS A 28 -24.40 -4.14 -15.12
CA HIS A 28 -25.26 -3.51 -14.12
C HIS A 28 -26.07 -2.39 -14.74
N SER A 29 -27.09 -1.91 -14.01
CA SER A 29 -27.87 -0.77 -14.51
C SER A 29 -27.00 0.49 -14.60
N ALA A 30 -27.32 1.35 -15.57
CA ALA A 30 -26.63 2.64 -15.74
C ALA A 30 -26.92 3.65 -14.59
N LYS A 31 -27.83 3.32 -13.66
CA LYS A 31 -28.33 4.26 -12.64
C LYS A 31 -27.26 4.77 -11.69
N ALA A 32 -26.22 3.98 -11.43
CA ALA A 32 -25.12 4.34 -10.53
C ALA A 32 -23.85 4.85 -11.26
N GLY A 33 -23.84 4.87 -12.59
CA GLY A 33 -22.69 5.32 -13.39
C GLY A 33 -21.40 4.51 -13.23
N GLN A 34 -21.47 3.28 -12.71
CA GLN A 34 -20.28 2.51 -12.29
C GLN A 34 -19.61 1.67 -13.38
N GLY A 35 -20.29 1.37 -14.49
CA GLY A 35 -19.85 0.35 -15.46
C GLY A 35 -18.39 0.49 -15.92
N MET A 36 -18.03 1.64 -16.49
CA MET A 36 -16.65 1.90 -16.94
C MET A 36 -15.65 1.94 -15.77
N ASN A 37 -16.02 2.52 -14.63
CA ASN A 37 -15.14 2.67 -13.48
C ASN A 37 -14.73 1.31 -12.89
N VAL A 38 -15.70 0.41 -12.72
CA VAL A 38 -15.46 -0.94 -12.20
C VAL A 38 -14.70 -1.78 -13.21
N SER A 39 -15.03 -1.65 -14.50
CA SER A 39 -14.32 -2.33 -15.59
C SER A 39 -12.83 -1.97 -15.64
N MET A 40 -12.49 -0.68 -15.50
CA MET A 40 -11.10 -0.24 -15.44
C MET A 40 -10.38 -0.77 -14.19
N GLN A 41 -11.07 -0.84 -13.04
CA GLN A 41 -10.52 -1.40 -11.81
C GLN A 41 -10.22 -2.90 -11.93
N ASP A 42 -10.99 -3.67 -12.72
CA ASP A 42 -10.66 -5.06 -13.01
C ASP A 42 -9.33 -5.17 -13.78
N GLY A 43 -9.15 -4.32 -14.80
CA GLY A 43 -7.90 -4.23 -15.56
C GLY A 43 -6.72 -3.78 -14.69
N PHE A 44 -6.93 -2.78 -13.83
CA PHE A 44 -5.91 -2.28 -12.92
C PHE A 44 -5.48 -3.33 -11.89
N ASN A 45 -6.42 -4.13 -11.38
CA ASN A 45 -6.15 -5.25 -10.47
C ASN A 45 -5.42 -6.42 -11.17
N LEU A 46 -5.84 -6.80 -12.38
CA LEU A 46 -5.25 -7.94 -13.09
C LEU A 46 -3.87 -7.61 -13.71
N GLY A 47 -3.68 -6.38 -14.19
CA GLY A 47 -2.51 -5.99 -14.98
C GLY A 47 -1.18 -6.21 -14.26
N TRP A 48 -1.05 -5.74 -13.02
CA TRP A 48 0.19 -5.91 -12.25
C TRP A 48 0.43 -7.38 -11.87
N LYS A 49 -0.63 -8.16 -11.61
CA LYS A 49 -0.54 -9.59 -11.28
C LYS A 49 -0.01 -10.39 -12.46
N LEU A 50 -0.54 -10.13 -13.65
CA LEU A 50 -0.02 -10.72 -14.90
C LEU A 50 1.43 -10.30 -15.13
N GLY A 51 1.75 -9.01 -14.98
CA GLY A 51 3.11 -8.49 -15.10
C GLY A 51 4.10 -9.26 -14.23
N TYR A 52 3.80 -9.42 -12.94
CA TYR A 52 4.69 -10.14 -12.04
C TYR A 52 4.83 -11.63 -12.32
N VAL A 53 3.76 -12.32 -12.71
CA VAL A 53 3.87 -13.74 -13.07
C VAL A 53 4.66 -13.91 -14.37
N LEU A 54 4.40 -13.08 -15.38
CA LEU A 54 5.09 -13.15 -16.67
C LEU A 54 6.59 -12.82 -16.57
N THR A 55 6.98 -11.94 -15.64
CA THR A 55 8.39 -11.60 -15.40
C THR A 55 9.05 -12.49 -14.33
N GLY A 56 8.40 -13.57 -13.88
CA GLY A 56 8.97 -14.49 -12.88
C GLY A 56 9.19 -13.87 -11.49
N ARG A 57 8.45 -12.81 -11.16
CA ARG A 57 8.53 -12.12 -9.85
C ARG A 57 7.56 -12.67 -8.82
N SER A 58 6.48 -13.32 -9.25
CA SER A 58 5.46 -13.91 -8.38
C SER A 58 5.08 -15.32 -8.82
N PRO A 59 4.60 -16.18 -7.90
CA PRO A 59 4.11 -17.51 -8.24
C PRO A 59 2.80 -17.41 -9.05
N GLU A 60 2.54 -18.37 -9.95
CA GLU A 60 1.34 -18.37 -10.81
C GLU A 60 0.02 -18.36 -10.01
N ARG A 61 0.02 -18.89 -8.77
CA ARG A 61 -1.15 -18.87 -7.89
C ARG A 61 -1.64 -17.46 -7.53
N LEU A 62 -0.80 -16.43 -7.70
CA LEU A 62 -1.20 -15.03 -7.58
C LEU A 62 -2.43 -14.72 -8.45
N LEU A 63 -2.53 -15.32 -9.64
CA LEU A 63 -3.61 -15.03 -10.59
C LEU A 63 -4.99 -15.50 -10.11
N HIS A 64 -5.07 -16.43 -9.15
CA HIS A 64 -6.35 -16.83 -8.54
C HIS A 64 -6.98 -15.67 -7.75
N THR A 65 -6.16 -14.76 -7.21
CA THR A 65 -6.64 -13.62 -6.43
C THR A 65 -7.47 -12.66 -7.27
N TYR A 66 -7.27 -12.59 -8.58
CA TYR A 66 -8.08 -11.72 -9.45
C TYR A 66 -9.57 -12.06 -9.34
N SER A 67 -9.94 -13.31 -9.60
CA SER A 67 -11.35 -13.70 -9.55
C SER A 67 -11.88 -13.65 -8.12
N ALA A 68 -11.09 -14.10 -7.14
CA ALA A 68 -11.50 -14.12 -5.73
C ALA A 68 -11.80 -12.71 -5.20
N GLU A 69 -11.01 -11.70 -5.60
CA GLU A 69 -11.23 -10.31 -5.21
C GLU A 69 -12.36 -9.66 -6.01
N ARG A 70 -12.30 -9.73 -7.34
CA ARG A 70 -13.18 -8.92 -8.21
C ARG A 70 -14.60 -9.46 -8.31
N GLN A 71 -14.80 -10.77 -8.17
CA GLN A 71 -16.14 -11.36 -8.19
C GLN A 71 -16.99 -10.90 -6.99
N VAL A 72 -16.39 -10.79 -5.80
CA VAL A 72 -17.09 -10.32 -4.60
C VAL A 72 -17.53 -8.87 -4.77
N ILE A 73 -16.69 -8.03 -5.38
CA ILE A 73 -17.03 -6.63 -5.64
C ILE A 73 -18.16 -6.50 -6.67
N ALA A 74 -18.11 -7.29 -7.75
CA ALA A 74 -19.20 -7.35 -8.72
C ALA A 74 -20.52 -7.78 -8.07
N GLN A 75 -20.50 -8.78 -7.18
CA GLN A 75 -21.69 -9.22 -6.45
C GLN A 75 -22.24 -8.11 -5.53
N ASN A 76 -21.37 -7.44 -4.78
CA ASN A 76 -21.77 -6.30 -3.93
C ASN A 76 -22.44 -5.18 -4.76
N LEU A 77 -21.96 -4.94 -5.98
CA LEU A 77 -22.57 -3.98 -6.91
C LEU A 77 -23.96 -4.42 -7.40
N ILE A 78 -24.17 -5.71 -7.68
CA ILE A 78 -25.49 -6.25 -8.03
C ILE A 78 -26.46 -6.03 -6.86
N ASP A 79 -26.03 -6.35 -5.64
CA ASP A 79 -26.91 -6.29 -4.49
C ASP A 79 -27.25 -4.83 -4.12
N PHE A 80 -26.28 -3.91 -4.28
CA PHE A 80 -26.53 -2.47 -4.19
C PHE A 80 -27.53 -1.99 -5.26
N ASP A 81 -27.33 -2.34 -6.53
CA ASP A 81 -28.19 -1.90 -7.64
C ASP A 81 -29.64 -2.40 -7.50
N LYS A 82 -29.82 -3.61 -6.97
CA LYS A 82 -31.14 -4.15 -6.61
C LYS A 82 -31.83 -3.32 -5.54
N GLN A 83 -31.12 -2.99 -4.44
CA GLN A 83 -31.68 -2.18 -3.35
C GLN A 83 -32.00 -0.76 -3.83
N TRP A 84 -31.07 -0.12 -4.55
CA TRP A 84 -31.25 1.22 -5.10
C TRP A 84 -32.42 1.28 -6.08
N SER A 85 -32.51 0.31 -6.99
CA SER A 85 -33.61 0.25 -7.96
C SER A 85 -34.97 0.04 -7.29
N ALA A 86 -35.05 -0.74 -6.21
CA ALA A 86 -36.29 -0.92 -5.45
C ALA A 86 -36.70 0.37 -4.73
N LEU A 87 -35.76 1.08 -4.10
CA LEU A 87 -36.02 2.36 -3.43
C LEU A 87 -36.49 3.44 -4.41
N MET A 88 -35.85 3.56 -5.57
CA MET A 88 -36.22 4.55 -6.59
C MET A 88 -37.55 4.24 -7.30
N ALA A 89 -38.04 3.00 -7.21
CA ALA A 89 -39.31 2.59 -7.81
C ALA A 89 -40.53 2.83 -6.90
N LYS A 90 -40.33 3.09 -5.60
CA LYS A 90 -41.41 3.46 -4.68
C LYS A 90 -41.89 4.89 -4.99
N ASN A 91 -43.20 5.13 -5.02
CA ASN A 91 -43.69 6.51 -5.04
C ASN A 91 -43.35 7.19 -3.70
N PRO A 92 -42.98 8.48 -3.69
CA PRO A 92 -42.69 9.20 -2.45
C PRO A 92 -43.85 9.19 -1.45
N GLU A 93 -45.09 9.09 -1.93
CA GLU A 93 -46.31 9.04 -1.11
C GLU A 93 -46.53 7.68 -0.41
N ASP A 94 -45.91 6.62 -0.92
CA ASP A 94 -46.02 5.25 -0.40
C ASP A 94 -44.84 4.88 0.53
N ALA A 95 -43.96 5.83 0.85
CA ALA A 95 -42.77 5.61 1.68
C ALA A 95 -43.10 5.76 3.17
N ASP A 96 -42.85 4.70 3.96
CA ASP A 96 -43.04 4.70 5.41
C ASP A 96 -42.14 5.73 6.13
N ASP A 97 -40.94 6.01 5.58
CA ASP A 97 -40.00 7.00 6.07
C ASP A 97 -39.49 7.88 4.91
N PRO A 98 -39.88 9.17 4.86
CA PRO A 98 -39.47 10.07 3.78
C PRO A 98 -37.96 10.37 3.77
N THR A 99 -37.23 9.99 4.82
CA THR A 99 -35.77 10.14 4.91
C THR A 99 -35.00 8.87 4.52
N GLU A 100 -35.69 7.74 4.28
CA GLU A 100 -35.08 6.45 3.93
C GLU A 100 -34.14 6.57 2.72
N LEU A 101 -34.62 7.22 1.65
CA LEU A 101 -33.85 7.43 0.43
C LEU A 101 -32.60 8.29 0.67
N GLY A 102 -32.74 9.38 1.42
CA GLY A 102 -31.63 10.28 1.75
C GLY A 102 -30.57 9.60 2.62
N ARG A 103 -31.01 8.80 3.59
CA ARG A 103 -30.11 8.02 4.46
C ARG A 103 -29.36 6.96 3.65
N PHE A 104 -30.06 6.22 2.79
CA PHE A 104 -29.45 5.24 1.91
C PHE A 104 -28.42 5.89 0.98
N TYR A 105 -28.77 7.05 0.40
CA TYR A 105 -27.85 7.80 -0.45
C TYR A 105 -26.56 8.16 0.30
N VAL A 106 -26.67 8.74 1.50
CA VAL A 106 -25.49 9.11 2.31
C VAL A 106 -24.65 7.89 2.71
N GLN A 107 -25.29 6.79 3.12
CA GLN A 107 -24.60 5.56 3.52
C GLN A 107 -23.85 4.88 2.37
N THR A 108 -24.24 5.16 1.12
CA THR A 108 -23.71 4.51 -0.07
C THR A 108 -22.90 5.45 -0.96
N LEU A 109 -22.68 6.70 -0.54
CA LEU A 109 -21.85 7.67 -1.26
C LEU A 109 -20.45 7.12 -1.60
N GLU A 110 -19.78 6.46 -0.65
CA GLU A 110 -18.47 5.84 -0.90
C GLU A 110 -18.53 4.80 -2.02
N PHE A 111 -19.67 4.10 -2.17
CA PHE A 111 -19.87 3.11 -3.22
C PHE A 111 -19.91 3.79 -4.59
N LEU A 112 -20.67 4.88 -4.70
CA LEU A 112 -20.79 5.67 -5.94
C LEU A 112 -19.44 6.29 -6.36
N PHE A 113 -18.55 6.56 -5.40
CA PHE A 113 -17.20 7.06 -5.70
C PHE A 113 -16.16 5.95 -5.91
N GLY A 114 -16.57 4.67 -5.87
CA GLY A 114 -15.67 3.53 -6.05
C GLY A 114 -14.74 3.27 -4.86
N PHE A 115 -15.02 3.86 -3.70
CA PHE A 115 -14.17 3.79 -2.49
C PHE A 115 -14.59 2.74 -1.47
N MET A 116 -15.74 2.10 -1.67
CA MET A 116 -16.22 1.01 -0.80
C MET A 116 -15.47 -0.31 -0.96
N THR A 117 -14.64 -0.47 -2.00
CA THR A 117 -13.92 -1.72 -2.24
C THR A 117 -13.05 -2.05 -1.04
N GLU A 118 -13.32 -3.19 -0.43
CA GLU A 118 -12.56 -3.75 0.68
C GLU A 118 -12.34 -5.25 0.44
N TYR A 119 -11.11 -5.62 0.12
CA TYR A 119 -10.75 -7.01 -0.12
C TYR A 119 -10.73 -7.82 1.18
N GLN A 120 -11.18 -9.06 1.08
CA GLN A 120 -11.15 -10.01 2.19
C GLN A 120 -9.71 -10.51 2.43
N PRO A 121 -9.40 -11.01 3.63
CA PRO A 121 -8.10 -11.60 3.93
C PRO A 121 -7.71 -12.68 2.90
N SER A 122 -6.48 -12.60 2.43
CA SER A 122 -5.92 -13.49 1.41
C SER A 122 -4.39 -13.43 1.43
N MET A 123 -3.71 -14.07 0.47
CA MET A 123 -2.26 -13.89 0.34
C MET A 123 -1.86 -12.42 0.08
N LEU A 124 -2.73 -11.60 -0.51
CA LEU A 124 -2.46 -10.19 -0.82
C LEU A 124 -2.99 -9.19 0.21
N THR A 125 -3.82 -9.65 1.15
CA THR A 125 -4.51 -8.79 2.12
C THR A 125 -4.40 -9.44 3.48
N GLY A 126 -3.64 -8.80 4.37
CA GLY A 126 -3.34 -9.29 5.70
C GLY A 126 -4.51 -9.28 6.67
N SER A 127 -4.18 -9.60 7.93
CA SER A 127 -5.12 -9.46 9.04
C SER A 127 -5.28 -7.98 9.43
N LYS A 128 -6.29 -7.70 10.26
CA LYS A 128 -6.53 -6.37 10.84
C LYS A 128 -6.02 -6.25 12.28
N GLU A 129 -5.14 -7.16 12.71
CA GLU A 129 -4.66 -7.26 14.09
C GLU A 129 -3.97 -5.97 14.58
N HIS A 130 -3.29 -5.27 13.69
CA HIS A 130 -2.60 -4.02 13.97
C HIS A 130 -3.29 -2.80 13.35
N GLN A 131 -4.56 -2.90 12.97
CA GLN A 131 -5.27 -1.83 12.26
C GLN A 131 -5.28 -0.49 13.03
N GLN A 132 -5.29 -0.56 14.36
CA GLN A 132 -5.23 0.60 15.27
C GLN A 132 -3.97 1.44 15.10
N LEU A 133 -2.88 0.88 14.56
CA LEU A 133 -1.65 1.63 14.34
C LEU A 133 -1.77 2.64 13.19
N ALA A 134 -2.78 2.47 12.33
CA ALA A 134 -3.06 3.33 11.19
C ALA A 134 -4.55 3.25 10.84
N ALA A 135 -5.43 3.74 11.72
CA ALA A 135 -6.87 3.54 11.60
C ALA A 135 -7.47 4.04 10.27
N GLY A 136 -6.90 5.11 9.70
CA GLY A 136 -7.31 5.69 8.41
C GLY A 136 -6.77 4.96 7.17
N PHE A 137 -5.93 3.95 7.35
CA PHE A 137 -5.44 3.06 6.28
C PHE A 137 -5.99 1.65 6.48
N THR A 138 -7.29 1.48 6.23
CA THR A 138 -7.98 0.20 6.42
C THR A 138 -7.39 -0.88 5.49
N VAL A 139 -6.89 -1.97 6.07
CA VAL A 139 -6.40 -3.14 5.32
C VAL A 139 -7.51 -3.67 4.41
N GLY A 140 -7.18 -3.90 3.14
CA GLY A 140 -8.12 -4.32 2.11
C GLY A 140 -8.78 -3.16 1.35
N LYS A 141 -8.77 -1.93 1.87
CA LYS A 141 -9.26 -0.72 1.16
C LYS A 141 -8.14 -0.03 0.38
N ARG A 142 -8.53 0.87 -0.53
CA ARG A 142 -7.58 1.74 -1.24
C ARG A 142 -6.83 2.65 -0.25
N PHE A 143 -5.57 2.94 -0.54
CA PHE A 143 -4.79 3.91 0.21
C PHE A 143 -5.41 5.31 0.08
N THR A 144 -5.79 5.93 1.20
CA THR A 144 -6.37 7.29 1.20
C THR A 144 -5.28 8.33 1.33
N SER A 145 -4.91 8.95 0.21
CA SER A 145 -3.89 10.01 0.18
C SER A 145 -4.18 11.12 1.19
N ALA A 146 -3.13 11.69 1.76
CA ALA A 146 -3.19 12.87 2.62
C ALA A 146 -2.05 13.83 2.23
N PRO A 147 -2.23 15.14 2.50
CA PRO A 147 -1.18 16.12 2.30
C PRO A 147 0.03 15.82 3.22
N VAL A 148 1.22 15.98 2.66
CA VAL A 148 2.53 15.89 3.32
C VAL A 148 3.45 16.93 2.69
N VAL A 149 4.61 17.18 3.29
CA VAL A 149 5.64 18.04 2.70
C VAL A 149 6.83 17.18 2.31
N ARG A 150 7.29 17.28 1.06
CA ARG A 150 8.52 16.61 0.64
C ARG A 150 9.73 17.35 1.22
N VAL A 151 10.60 16.64 1.92
CA VAL A 151 11.70 17.24 2.69
C VAL A 151 12.72 17.93 1.79
N ALA A 152 13.00 17.35 0.63
CA ALA A 152 14.07 17.83 -0.25
C ALA A 152 13.88 19.25 -0.80
N ASP A 153 12.63 19.72 -0.90
CA ASP A 153 12.29 21.00 -1.53
C ASP A 153 11.19 21.78 -0.80
N GLY A 154 10.68 21.28 0.33
CA GLY A 154 9.61 21.90 1.09
C GLY A 154 8.26 21.93 0.36
N ASN A 155 8.08 21.13 -0.70
CA ASN A 155 6.89 21.17 -1.54
C ASN A 155 5.71 20.40 -0.89
N PRO A 156 4.55 21.04 -0.66
CA PRO A 156 3.34 20.33 -0.22
C PRO A 156 2.78 19.46 -1.34
N VAL A 157 2.61 18.16 -1.06
CA VAL A 157 2.14 17.17 -2.02
C VAL A 157 1.15 16.20 -1.39
N GLN A 158 0.43 15.47 -2.23
CA GLN A 158 -0.43 14.37 -1.80
C GLN A 158 0.38 13.08 -1.79
N LEU A 159 0.55 12.44 -0.62
CA LEU A 159 1.42 11.27 -0.47
C LEU A 159 1.06 10.14 -1.46
N GLY A 160 -0.24 9.88 -1.65
CA GLY A 160 -0.72 8.83 -2.56
C GLY A 160 -0.46 9.12 -4.05
N HIS A 161 -0.18 10.37 -4.45
CA HIS A 161 0.13 10.68 -5.86
C HIS A 161 1.53 10.23 -6.29
N HIS A 162 2.40 9.93 -5.32
CA HIS A 162 3.73 9.37 -5.56
C HIS A 162 3.69 7.84 -5.72
N GLN A 163 2.50 7.24 -5.64
CA GLN A 163 2.25 5.86 -6.05
C GLN A 163 1.80 5.80 -7.52
N ARG A 164 2.76 5.63 -8.42
CA ARG A 164 2.52 5.50 -9.87
C ARG A 164 2.12 4.06 -10.23
N ALA A 165 1.45 3.92 -11.38
CA ALA A 165 1.08 2.63 -11.97
C ALA A 165 2.30 1.97 -12.67
N ASP A 166 3.35 1.69 -11.90
CA ASP A 166 4.65 1.17 -12.36
C ASP A 166 4.90 -0.29 -11.92
N GLY A 167 3.90 -0.93 -11.31
CA GLY A 167 3.99 -2.30 -10.83
C GLY A 167 4.65 -2.46 -9.46
N ARG A 168 5.28 -1.43 -8.89
CA ARG A 168 5.99 -1.54 -7.61
C ARG A 168 5.07 -1.64 -6.40
N TRP A 169 5.48 -2.44 -5.42
CA TRP A 169 4.90 -2.38 -4.08
C TRP A 169 5.37 -1.12 -3.36
N ARG A 170 4.55 -0.57 -2.48
CA ARG A 170 4.92 0.57 -1.63
C ARG A 170 5.02 0.11 -0.19
N ILE A 171 6.04 0.59 0.50
CA ILE A 171 6.19 0.43 1.95
C ILE A 171 6.30 1.84 2.50
N TYR A 172 5.20 2.35 3.07
CA TYR A 172 5.21 3.62 3.78
C TYR A 172 5.61 3.39 5.24
N VAL A 173 6.71 3.99 5.64
CA VAL A 173 7.23 3.99 7.00
C VAL A 173 6.82 5.31 7.65
N PHE A 174 5.88 5.27 8.59
CA PHE A 174 5.62 6.42 9.44
C PHE A 174 6.55 6.31 10.65
N ALA A 175 7.54 7.19 10.71
CA ALA A 175 8.63 7.07 11.66
C ALA A 175 8.21 7.46 13.09
N ASP A 176 8.85 6.82 14.06
CA ASP A 176 8.74 7.10 15.49
C ASP A 176 9.50 8.36 15.92
N ALA A 177 10.58 8.70 15.20
CA ALA A 177 11.44 9.84 15.49
C ALA A 177 12.08 10.43 14.23
N VAL A 178 12.56 11.67 14.35
CA VAL A 178 13.30 12.40 13.31
C VAL A 178 14.80 12.06 13.40
N PRO A 179 15.49 11.78 12.29
CA PRO A 179 16.93 11.56 12.27
C PRO A 179 17.68 12.84 12.66
N GLY A 180 18.74 12.70 13.47
CA GLY A 180 19.59 13.83 13.86
C GLY A 180 18.99 14.81 14.89
N GLY A 181 17.82 14.50 15.45
CA GLY A 181 17.10 15.41 16.36
C GLY A 181 17.94 15.91 17.54
N VAL A 182 18.06 17.24 17.64
CA VAL A 182 18.50 17.91 18.88
C VAL A 182 17.33 17.82 19.87
N ALA A 183 17.57 17.27 21.05
CA ALA A 183 16.55 17.20 22.09
C ALA A 183 16.09 18.61 22.48
N GLY A 184 14.89 19.04 22.05
CA GLY A 184 14.44 20.42 22.25
C GLY A 184 12.95 20.67 22.00
N ALA A 185 12.16 20.54 23.07
CA ALA A 185 10.90 21.24 23.36
C ALA A 185 9.67 21.04 22.45
N GLY A 186 9.18 19.80 22.35
CA GLY A 186 7.82 19.53 21.89
C GLY A 186 7.54 18.03 21.91
N ALA A 187 6.64 17.59 22.78
CA ALA A 187 6.18 16.22 23.03
C ALA A 187 6.73 15.10 22.10
N GLY A 188 7.71 14.34 22.60
CA GLY A 188 7.96 12.95 22.19
C GLY A 188 9.16 12.65 21.29
N SER A 189 9.96 13.63 20.85
CA SER A 189 11.08 13.38 19.94
C SER A 189 12.36 12.91 20.65
N GLY A 190 12.56 11.59 20.70
CA GLY A 190 13.86 11.00 21.00
C GLY A 190 14.86 11.24 19.86
N ALA A 191 16.12 11.56 20.19
CA ALA A 191 17.19 11.75 19.22
C ALA A 191 17.43 10.47 18.39
N GLY A 192 17.41 10.60 17.05
CA GLY A 192 17.30 9.53 16.07
C GLY A 192 18.53 8.66 15.81
N ALA A 193 19.25 8.19 16.83
CA ALA A 193 20.22 7.10 16.69
C ALA A 193 19.62 5.72 17.00
N ASP A 194 18.63 5.65 17.91
CA ASP A 194 17.98 4.42 18.36
C ASP A 194 16.51 4.29 17.88
N SER A 195 16.15 4.94 16.76
CA SER A 195 14.75 4.89 16.28
C SER A 195 14.42 3.54 15.63
N ALA A 196 13.21 3.05 15.88
CA ALA A 196 12.72 1.81 15.28
C ALA A 196 12.64 1.93 13.75
N ALA A 197 12.34 3.13 13.23
CA ALA A 197 12.33 3.39 11.79
C ALA A 197 13.73 3.31 11.16
N ALA A 198 14.77 3.82 11.83
CA ALA A 198 16.15 3.69 11.34
C ALA A 198 16.61 2.22 11.37
N ALA A 199 16.32 1.49 12.45
CA ALA A 199 16.63 0.06 12.55
C ALA A 199 15.88 -0.79 11.52
N LEU A 200 14.64 -0.42 11.17
CA LEU A 200 13.89 -1.05 10.07
C LEU A 200 14.54 -0.74 8.71
N ALA A 201 14.94 0.52 8.49
CA ALA A 201 15.56 0.94 7.23
C ALA A 201 16.90 0.23 6.98
N GLU A 202 17.75 0.13 8.01
CA GLU A 202 19.00 -0.62 7.93
C GLU A 202 18.75 -2.10 7.60
N TRP A 203 17.80 -2.74 8.30
CA TRP A 203 17.44 -4.14 8.04
C TRP A 203 16.92 -4.35 6.61
N LEU A 204 15.99 -3.50 6.14
CA LEU A 204 15.47 -3.56 4.77
C LEU A 204 16.60 -3.38 3.72
N ALA A 205 17.60 -2.53 4.00
CA ALA A 205 18.67 -2.25 3.05
C ALA A 205 19.77 -3.32 3.00
N THR A 206 19.94 -4.11 4.08
CA THR A 206 21.17 -4.89 4.28
C THR A 206 20.95 -6.37 4.59
N ASP A 207 19.85 -6.72 5.26
CA ASP A 207 19.63 -8.07 5.75
C ASP A 207 19.11 -8.97 4.61
N PRO A 208 19.73 -10.13 4.33
CA PRO A 208 19.28 -11.08 3.32
C PRO A 208 17.86 -11.63 3.53
N ALA A 209 17.36 -11.62 4.77
CA ALA A 209 15.99 -12.02 5.10
C ALA A 209 14.98 -10.90 4.81
N SER A 210 15.42 -9.67 4.57
CA SER A 210 14.51 -8.58 4.24
C SER A 210 13.89 -8.74 2.84
N PRO A 211 12.63 -8.34 2.65
CA PRO A 211 11.96 -8.48 1.35
C PRO A 211 12.66 -7.68 0.24
N VAL A 212 13.23 -6.52 0.56
CA VAL A 212 13.95 -5.66 -0.39
C VAL A 212 15.23 -6.32 -0.91
N ARG A 213 15.99 -7.02 -0.05
CA ARG A 213 17.16 -7.79 -0.49
C ARG A 213 16.77 -9.05 -1.24
N ARG A 214 15.78 -9.77 -0.70
CA ARG A 214 15.38 -11.09 -1.17
C ARG A 214 14.63 -11.10 -2.51
N HIS A 215 13.83 -10.07 -2.80
CA HIS A 215 12.96 -10.06 -3.99
C HIS A 215 13.32 -9.00 -5.04
N THR A 216 14.31 -8.14 -4.78
CA THR A 216 14.86 -7.22 -5.80
C THR A 216 16.03 -7.88 -6.53
N PRO A 217 16.00 -7.99 -7.88
CA PRO A 217 17.12 -8.50 -8.66
C PRO A 217 18.42 -7.75 -8.38
N ALA A 218 19.54 -8.47 -8.37
CA ALA A 218 20.84 -7.90 -7.99
C ALA A 218 21.36 -6.80 -8.94
N ASP A 219 20.93 -6.83 -10.20
CA ASP A 219 21.26 -5.87 -11.25
C ASP A 219 20.27 -4.71 -11.37
N ALA A 220 19.23 -4.68 -10.53
CA ALA A 220 18.22 -3.62 -10.50
C ALA A 220 18.48 -2.60 -9.38
N ASP A 221 17.95 -1.40 -9.57
CA ASP A 221 17.91 -0.37 -8.52
C ASP A 221 17.23 -0.91 -7.25
N LEU A 222 17.68 -0.43 -6.08
CA LEU A 222 17.20 -0.93 -4.77
C LEU A 222 15.67 -0.82 -4.63
N ASP A 223 15.08 0.18 -5.28
CA ASP A 223 13.66 0.48 -5.25
C ASP A 223 12.87 -0.01 -6.48
N ALA A 224 13.46 -0.89 -7.31
CA ALA A 224 12.83 -1.37 -8.54
C ALA A 224 11.60 -2.27 -8.29
N VAL A 225 11.48 -2.85 -7.10
CA VAL A 225 10.33 -3.68 -6.67
C VAL A 225 9.55 -3.03 -5.53
N PHE A 226 10.28 -2.45 -4.57
CA PHE A 226 9.72 -1.81 -3.39
C PHE A 226 10.07 -0.33 -3.39
N ASP A 227 9.05 0.49 -3.61
CA ASP A 227 9.15 1.93 -3.42
C ASP A 227 8.92 2.25 -1.93
N VAL A 228 10.01 2.18 -1.15
CA VAL A 228 10.01 2.46 0.29
C VAL A 228 10.07 3.97 0.50
N LYS A 229 9.14 4.51 1.30
CA LYS A 229 9.03 5.95 1.59
C LYS A 229 8.90 6.16 3.10
N VAL A 230 9.42 7.28 3.60
CA VAL A 230 9.33 7.63 5.02
C VAL A 230 8.55 8.93 5.21
N VAL A 231 7.73 8.99 6.25
CA VAL A 231 7.06 10.19 6.75
C VAL A 231 7.54 10.43 8.17
N TYR A 232 8.29 11.51 8.39
CA TYR A 232 8.81 11.90 9.70
C TYR A 232 7.79 12.73 10.50
N PRO A 233 7.79 12.62 11.84
CA PRO A 233 6.80 13.26 12.70
C PRO A 233 7.18 14.70 13.11
N ALA A 234 7.63 15.51 12.16
CA ALA A 234 8.06 16.89 12.38
C ALA A 234 7.83 17.73 11.12
N GLY A 235 8.13 19.03 11.20
CA GLY A 235 8.25 19.91 10.04
C GLY A 235 9.40 19.49 9.12
N TYR A 236 9.31 19.87 7.84
CA TYR A 236 10.32 19.49 6.84
C TYR A 236 11.69 20.13 7.11
N ASP A 237 11.71 21.31 7.73
CA ASP A 237 12.87 22.09 8.13
C ASP A 237 13.58 21.53 9.36
N GLU A 238 12.94 20.61 10.09
CA GLU A 238 13.50 19.90 11.23
C GLU A 238 14.19 18.58 10.84
N VAL A 239 14.00 18.11 9.59
CA VAL A 239 14.57 16.85 9.11
C VAL A 239 15.95 17.12 8.50
N ASP A 240 17.00 16.68 9.18
CA ASP A 240 18.34 16.66 8.58
C ASP A 240 18.43 15.55 7.52
N ILE A 241 18.39 15.97 6.26
CA ILE A 241 18.44 15.05 5.11
C ILE A 241 19.74 14.23 5.05
N ALA A 242 20.84 14.74 5.62
CA ALA A 242 22.11 14.02 5.65
C ALA A 242 22.11 12.86 6.66
N ALA A 243 21.21 12.89 7.64
CA ALA A 243 21.03 11.85 8.63
C ALA A 243 19.95 10.81 8.23
N VAL A 244 19.24 11.03 7.11
CA VAL A 244 18.22 10.09 6.62
C VAL A 244 18.89 8.82 6.09
N PRO A 245 18.41 7.61 6.49
CA PRO A 245 18.95 6.34 5.99
C PRO A 245 18.95 6.24 4.46
N GLU A 246 20.02 5.67 3.89
CA GLU A 246 20.20 5.53 2.43
C GLU A 246 19.06 4.76 1.73
N LEU A 247 18.33 3.90 2.45
CA LEU A 247 17.14 3.23 1.91
C LEU A 247 16.10 4.22 1.36
N PHE A 248 15.96 5.38 2.03
CA PHE A 248 15.03 6.44 1.63
C PHE A 248 15.69 7.49 0.72
N LEU A 249 16.97 7.34 0.40
CA LEU A 249 17.72 8.16 -0.55
C LEU A 249 18.45 7.26 -1.56
N PRO A 250 17.74 6.33 -2.23
CA PRO A 250 18.40 5.33 -3.06
C PRO A 250 19.04 6.00 -4.28
N ARG A 251 20.18 5.43 -4.69
CA ARG A 251 20.79 5.76 -5.98
C ARG A 251 20.08 4.97 -7.07
N VAL A 252 19.62 5.66 -8.10
CA VAL A 252 18.80 5.08 -9.17
C VAL A 252 19.32 5.47 -10.55
N GLY A 253 19.01 4.61 -11.53
CA GLY A 253 19.32 4.84 -12.93
C GLY A 253 20.81 4.73 -13.28
N PRO A 254 21.14 4.91 -14.58
CA PRO A 254 22.48 4.62 -15.10
C PRO A 254 23.60 5.53 -14.57
N PHE A 255 23.24 6.66 -13.95
CA PHE A 255 24.19 7.62 -13.39
C PHE A 255 24.27 7.57 -11.85
N GLY A 256 23.50 6.70 -11.20
CA GLY A 256 23.52 6.55 -9.73
C GLY A 256 23.14 7.83 -8.98
N LEU A 257 22.18 8.59 -9.52
CA LEU A 257 21.66 9.81 -8.90
C LEU A 257 20.77 9.46 -7.72
N ILE A 258 20.79 10.28 -6.67
CA ILE A 258 19.94 10.08 -5.49
C ILE A 258 18.51 10.48 -5.84
N ASP A 259 17.55 9.59 -5.58
CA ASP A 259 16.13 9.92 -5.58
C ASP A 259 15.74 10.56 -4.24
N TYR A 260 15.44 11.85 -4.28
CA TYR A 260 15.04 12.65 -3.12
C TYR A 260 13.53 12.64 -2.87
N GLU A 261 12.72 11.97 -3.71
CA GLU A 261 11.25 11.97 -3.62
C GLU A 261 10.66 10.83 -2.77
N LYS A 262 11.39 10.43 -1.73
CA LYS A 262 10.99 9.35 -0.81
C LYS A 262 10.95 9.77 0.67
N VAL A 263 11.34 11.00 0.96
CA VAL A 263 11.40 11.56 2.31
C VAL A 263 10.36 12.65 2.47
N TYR A 264 9.43 12.44 3.39
CA TYR A 264 8.32 13.35 3.67
C TYR A 264 8.28 13.72 5.15
N ALA A 265 7.63 14.83 5.43
CA ALA A 265 7.39 15.40 6.75
C ALA A 265 5.92 15.79 6.89
N VAL A 266 5.49 16.13 8.10
CA VAL A 266 4.13 16.57 8.38
C VAL A 266 3.87 17.93 7.75
N ALA A 267 2.68 18.12 7.17
CA ALA A 267 2.26 19.43 6.66
C ALA A 267 1.67 20.28 7.80
N ALA A 268 2.09 21.53 7.93
CA ALA A 268 1.71 22.41 9.04
C ALA A 268 0.19 22.59 9.22
N GLU A 269 -0.57 22.64 8.11
CA GLU A 269 -2.02 22.80 8.14
C GLU A 269 -2.79 21.49 8.28
N HIS A 270 -2.15 20.36 8.01
CA HIS A 270 -2.81 19.06 7.88
C HIS A 270 -1.88 17.95 8.34
N ASP A 271 -1.98 17.56 9.62
CA ASP A 271 -1.18 16.46 10.13
C ASP A 271 -1.72 15.10 9.63
N ILE A 272 -0.98 14.47 8.72
CA ILE A 272 -1.30 13.13 8.21
C ILE A 272 -1.45 12.10 9.34
N ARG A 273 -0.70 12.25 10.44
CA ARG A 273 -0.76 11.32 11.57
C ARG A 273 -2.11 11.40 12.27
N GLU A 274 -2.63 12.61 12.48
CA GLU A 274 -3.98 12.82 13.00
C GLU A 274 -5.03 12.34 11.98
N LEU A 275 -4.93 12.81 10.74
CA LEU A 275 -5.88 12.49 9.65
C LEU A 275 -5.99 10.99 9.36
N ARG A 276 -4.96 10.20 9.67
CA ARG A 276 -4.92 8.76 9.42
C ARG A 276 -4.83 7.91 10.68
N GLY A 277 -4.89 8.52 11.86
CA GLY A 277 -4.79 7.82 13.14
C GLY A 277 -3.52 6.96 13.21
N ILE A 278 -2.37 7.56 12.93
CA ILE A 278 -1.06 6.91 12.95
C ILE A 278 -0.54 6.87 14.37
N ASP A 279 -0.10 5.69 14.81
CA ASP A 279 0.46 5.50 16.14
C ASP A 279 1.74 6.35 16.32
N PRO A 280 1.91 7.04 17.46
CA PRO A 280 3.12 7.80 17.76
C PRO A 280 4.40 6.96 17.71
N ALA A 281 4.34 5.68 18.09
CA ALA A 281 5.46 4.73 18.02
C ALA A 281 5.79 4.28 16.59
N GLY A 282 5.07 4.80 15.59
CA GLY A 282 5.30 4.54 14.19
C GLY A 282 4.71 3.24 13.68
N THR A 283 4.63 3.11 12.36
CA THR A 283 3.99 1.96 11.71
C THR A 283 4.47 1.80 10.27
N ILE A 284 4.31 0.58 9.76
CA ILE A 284 4.50 0.21 8.36
C ILE A 284 3.13 0.06 7.72
N VAL A 285 2.89 0.76 6.60
CA VAL A 285 1.72 0.54 5.73
C VAL A 285 2.20 0.00 4.40
N VAL A 286 1.89 -1.26 4.12
CA VAL A 286 2.23 -1.90 2.84
C VAL A 286 1.08 -1.70 1.87
N VAL A 287 1.39 -1.24 0.66
CA VAL A 287 0.40 -0.96 -0.38
C VAL A 287 0.78 -1.68 -1.66
N ARG A 288 -0.21 -2.35 -2.25
CA ARG A 288 -0.11 -3.10 -3.50
C ARG A 288 0.15 -2.19 -4.69
N PRO A 289 0.64 -2.73 -5.82
CA PRO A 289 0.79 -1.96 -7.05
C PRO A 289 -0.50 -1.32 -7.58
N ASP A 290 -1.66 -1.88 -7.23
CA ASP A 290 -2.99 -1.37 -7.56
C ASP A 290 -3.57 -0.41 -6.49
N GLN A 291 -2.73 0.13 -5.61
CA GLN A 291 -3.09 1.18 -4.63
C GLN A 291 -3.96 0.72 -3.46
N TYR A 292 -4.10 -0.59 -3.22
CA TYR A 292 -4.79 -1.14 -2.06
C TYR A 292 -3.85 -1.43 -0.89
N VAL A 293 -4.26 -1.08 0.32
CA VAL A 293 -3.55 -1.39 1.56
C VAL A 293 -3.59 -2.90 1.77
N ALA A 294 -2.41 -3.51 1.82
CA ALA A 294 -2.24 -4.94 2.05
C ALA A 294 -1.97 -5.27 3.51
N GLN A 295 -1.19 -4.45 4.21
CA GLN A 295 -0.81 -4.69 5.61
C GLN A 295 -0.66 -3.36 6.35
N VAL A 296 -0.96 -3.41 7.65
CA VAL A 296 -0.55 -2.42 8.65
C VAL A 296 0.19 -3.19 9.73
N LEU A 297 1.43 -2.80 10.04
CA LEU A 297 2.31 -3.54 10.95
C LEU A 297 3.10 -2.57 11.86
N PRO A 298 3.57 -2.99 13.04
CA PRO A 298 4.53 -2.20 13.81
C PRO A 298 5.90 -2.16 13.11
N LEU A 299 6.73 -1.16 13.41
CA LEU A 299 8.07 -0.99 12.81
C LEU A 299 9.03 -2.17 13.10
N THR A 300 8.72 -2.97 14.11
CA THR A 300 9.52 -4.14 14.53
C THR A 300 9.09 -5.47 13.90
N ALA A 301 7.99 -5.51 13.13
CA ALA A 301 7.41 -6.73 12.54
C ALA A 301 8.18 -7.24 11.31
N ARG A 302 9.47 -7.53 11.49
CA ARG A 302 10.36 -8.00 10.42
C ARG A 302 9.93 -9.36 9.87
N THR A 303 9.57 -10.29 10.76
CA THR A 303 9.16 -11.65 10.40
C THR A 303 7.87 -11.64 9.59
N GLU A 304 6.85 -10.93 10.07
CA GLU A 304 5.54 -10.82 9.43
C GLU A 304 5.66 -10.17 8.05
N LEU A 305 6.52 -9.15 7.91
CA LEU A 305 6.78 -8.51 6.62
C LEU A 305 7.47 -9.47 5.64
N THR A 306 8.48 -10.22 6.09
CA THR A 306 9.16 -11.24 5.27
C THR A 306 8.20 -12.34 4.85
N GLU A 307 7.45 -12.93 5.78
CA GLU A 307 6.47 -13.98 5.49
C GLU A 307 5.39 -13.51 4.51
N PHE A 308 4.90 -12.28 4.69
CA PHE A 308 3.91 -11.69 3.79
C PHE A 308 4.45 -11.55 2.37
N PHE A 309 5.70 -11.15 2.17
CA PHE A 309 6.24 -11.04 0.81
C PHE A 309 6.69 -12.39 0.24
N ASP A 310 7.19 -13.32 1.05
CA ASP A 310 7.58 -14.67 0.60
C ASP A 310 6.40 -15.47 0.04
N GLN A 311 5.18 -15.24 0.55
CA GLN A 311 3.99 -15.83 -0.07
C GLN A 311 3.56 -15.15 -1.38
N ASN A 312 4.02 -13.93 -1.66
CA ASN A 312 3.57 -13.12 -2.80
C ASN A 312 4.59 -12.99 -3.92
N LEU A 313 5.87 -13.14 -3.61
CA LEU A 313 7.00 -12.89 -4.50
C LEU A 313 7.94 -14.10 -4.50
N LEU A 314 8.56 -14.36 -5.64
CA LEU A 314 9.61 -15.35 -5.77
C LEU A 314 10.95 -14.71 -5.36
N PRO A 315 11.83 -15.42 -4.64
CA PRO A 315 13.15 -14.93 -4.33
C PRO A 315 13.94 -14.67 -5.61
N GLN A 316 14.75 -13.61 -5.62
CA GLN A 316 15.69 -13.29 -6.67
C GLN A 316 17.10 -13.62 -6.17
N ASN A 317 18.01 -13.99 -7.08
CA ASN A 317 19.40 -14.25 -6.70
C ASN A 317 20.05 -12.93 -6.24
N ASP A 318 20.42 -12.83 -4.97
CA ASP A 318 21.14 -11.66 -4.45
C ASP A 318 22.65 -11.87 -4.60
N SER A 319 23.26 -11.14 -5.54
CA SER A 319 24.72 -11.06 -5.70
C SER A 319 25.25 -9.66 -5.35
N ARG A 320 24.46 -8.78 -4.72
CA ARG A 320 24.89 -7.42 -4.37
C ARG A 320 25.85 -7.47 -3.17
N PRO A 321 27.02 -6.81 -3.25
CA PRO A 321 27.93 -6.73 -2.11
C PRO A 321 27.25 -6.06 -0.91
N ALA A 322 27.64 -6.46 0.31
CA ALA A 322 27.22 -5.79 1.53
C ALA A 322 27.65 -4.31 1.47
N PRO A 323 26.86 -3.36 2.02
CA PRO A 323 27.26 -1.97 2.05
C PRO A 323 28.60 -1.82 2.76
N ALA A 324 29.44 -0.93 2.24
CA ALA A 324 30.72 -0.63 2.87
C ALA A 324 30.46 -0.05 4.27
N SER A 325 31.04 -0.67 5.30
CA SER A 325 31.02 -0.14 6.66
C SER A 325 31.55 1.30 6.65
N PRO A 326 30.94 2.25 7.36
CA PRO A 326 31.46 3.61 7.43
C PRO A 326 32.90 3.54 7.94
N ALA A 327 33.85 3.96 7.11
CA ALA A 327 35.26 3.96 7.47
C ALA A 327 35.43 4.84 8.72
N ALA A 328 35.85 4.23 9.82
CA ALA A 328 36.22 4.94 11.03
C ALA A 328 37.32 5.97 10.69
N GLY A 329 36.97 7.26 10.82
CA GLY A 329 37.87 8.40 10.99
C GLY A 329 39.14 8.42 10.14
N ALA A 330 39.07 9.07 8.97
CA ALA A 330 40.25 9.74 8.42
C ALA A 330 40.24 11.20 8.90
N PRO A 331 41.32 11.71 9.54
CA PRO A 331 41.36 13.08 10.01
C PRO A 331 41.34 14.06 8.83
N SER A 332 40.53 15.11 8.97
CA SER A 332 40.45 16.21 8.00
C SER A 332 41.83 16.86 7.84
N PRO A 333 42.36 17.01 6.61
CA PRO A 333 43.54 17.83 6.40
C PRO A 333 43.11 19.30 6.38
N VAL A 334 43.58 20.01 7.41
CA VAL A 334 43.78 21.47 7.60
C VAL A 334 42.81 22.42 6.90
#